data_AF-A0A383VBJ2-F1
#
_entry.id   AF-A0A383VBJ2-F1
#
_cell.length_a   1.000
_cell.length_b   1.000
_cell.length_c   1.000
_cell.angle_alpha   90.00
_cell.angle_beta   90.00
_cell.angle_gamma   90.00
#
_symmetry.space_group_name_H-M   'P 1'
#
loop_
_entity.id
_entity.type
_entity.pdbx_description
1 polymer ?
#
loop_
_entity_poly.entity_id
_entity_poly.type
_entity_poly.pdbx_seq_one_letter_code
_entity_poly.pdbx_strand_id
1 'polypeptide(L)'
;MAAPGEDLVEVAQRCGVTIPTGCWQGNCGVCEVEVYKYTGDAAKDSSAGSSPAVVRACVTKLPPGYSRVEVAQMQDAIWGLDGFDT
;
A
#
# COMPACT_ATOMS: atom_id res chain seq x y z
N MET A 1 -1.01 4.94 -14.61
CA MET A 1 -1.77 3.71 -14.95
C MET A 1 -0.96 2.51 -14.49
N ALA A 2 -1.63 1.43 -14.10
CA ALA A 2 -0.98 0.23 -13.57
C ALA A 2 -1.56 -1.00 -14.29
N ALA A 3 -0.73 -2.01 -14.54
CA ALA A 3 -1.08 -3.26 -15.19
C ALA A 3 -0.93 -4.43 -14.22
N PRO A 4 -1.76 -5.48 -14.33
CA PRO A 4 -1.62 -6.68 -13.53
C PRO A 4 -0.22 -7.28 -13.68
N GLY A 5 0.39 -7.69 -12.57
CA GLY A 5 1.72 -8.29 -12.56
C GLY A 5 2.89 -7.29 -12.48
N GLU A 6 2.65 -5.98 -12.58
CA GLU A 6 3.68 -4.97 -12.29
C GLU A 6 4.05 -4.95 -10.80
N ASP A 7 5.26 -4.51 -10.48
CA ASP A 7 5.70 -4.34 -9.09
C ASP A 7 4.96 -3.20 -8.39
N LEU A 8 4.44 -3.45 -7.19
CA LEU A 8 3.66 -2.46 -6.46
C LEU A 8 4.47 -1.20 -6.15
N VAL A 9 5.77 -1.35 -5.87
CA VAL A 9 6.69 -0.23 -5.60
C VAL A 9 6.89 0.63 -6.85
N GLU A 10 7.08 0.03 -8.03
CA GLU A 10 7.27 0.79 -9.28
C GLU A 10 6.00 1.55 -9.68
N VAL A 11 4.84 0.91 -9.52
CA VAL A 11 3.54 1.54 -9.76
C VAL A 11 3.33 2.71 -8.80
N ALA A 12 3.61 2.53 -7.50
CA ALA A 12 3.48 3.59 -6.51
C ALA A 12 4.36 4.80 -6.86
N GLN A 13 5.62 4.55 -7.24
CA GLN A 13 6.56 5.60 -7.64
C GLN A 13 6.07 6.37 -8.88
N ARG A 14 5.50 5.68 -9.88
CA ARG A 14 4.87 6.32 -11.06
C ARG A 14 3.65 7.15 -10.70
N CYS A 15 2.96 6.81 -9.61
CA CYS A 15 1.86 7.57 -9.05
C CYS A 15 2.32 8.71 -8.11
N GLY A 16 3.63 8.95 -7.97
CA GLY A 16 4.18 10.00 -7.12
C GLY A 16 4.25 9.65 -5.63
N VAL A 17 4.06 8.38 -5.28
CA VAL A 17 4.14 7.89 -3.89
C VAL A 17 5.40 7.07 -3.72
N THR A 18 6.24 7.44 -2.76
CA THR A 18 7.44 6.66 -2.42
C THR A 18 7.13 5.72 -1.26
N ILE A 19 7.19 4.41 -1.52
CA ILE A 19 7.15 3.39 -0.47
C ILE A 19 8.59 3.15 -0.02
N PRO A 20 8.89 3.27 1.29
CA PRO A 20 10.23 3.02 1.77
C PRO A 20 10.59 1.54 1.58
N THR A 21 11.79 1.30 1.05
CA THR A 21 12.31 -0.04 0.77
C THR A 21 13.65 -0.23 1.46
N GLY A 22 13.92 -1.46 1.91
CA GLY A 22 15.20 -1.84 2.50
C GLY A 22 15.80 -3.04 1.79
N CYS A 23 15.35 -4.24 2.16
CA CYS A 23 15.97 -5.47 1.70
C CYS A 23 15.58 -5.90 0.28
N TRP A 24 14.38 -5.57 -0.23
CA TRP A 24 13.84 -6.08 -1.51
C TRP A 24 13.54 -7.59 -1.56
N GLN A 25 13.70 -8.31 -0.46
CA GLN A 25 13.27 -9.72 -0.32
C GLN A 25 12.07 -9.88 0.63
N GLY A 26 11.44 -8.78 1.08
CA GLY A 26 10.25 -8.83 1.94
C GLY A 26 10.51 -9.15 3.42
N ASN A 27 11.77 -9.26 3.85
CA ASN A 27 12.13 -9.67 5.22
C ASN A 27 12.28 -8.51 6.23
N CYS A 28 12.73 -7.33 5.79
CA CYS A 28 13.00 -6.18 6.68
C CYS A 28 11.74 -5.46 7.18
N GLY A 29 10.61 -5.71 6.54
CA GLY A 29 9.32 -5.15 6.90
C GLY A 29 9.08 -3.68 6.58
N VAL A 30 10.12 -2.90 6.25
CA VAL A 30 10.03 -1.46 5.93
C VAL A 30 9.01 -1.14 4.83
N CYS A 31 8.82 -2.04 3.87
CA CYS A 31 7.93 -1.86 2.73
C CYS A 31 6.47 -2.29 3.01
N GLU A 32 6.06 -2.37 4.28
CA GLU A 32 4.71 -2.79 4.67
C GLU A 32 3.66 -1.72 4.43
N VAL A 33 2.59 -2.11 3.75
CA VAL A 33 1.50 -1.23 3.38
C VAL A 33 0.18 -1.99 3.44
N GLU A 34 -0.89 -1.24 3.65
CA GLU A 34 -2.25 -1.75 3.55
C GLU A 34 -2.76 -1.58 2.12
N VAL A 35 -3.31 -2.65 1.56
CA VAL A 35 -3.85 -2.65 0.20
C VAL A 35 -5.35 -2.87 0.20
N TYR A 36 -6.06 -1.89 -0.32
CA TYR A 36 -7.51 -1.90 -0.52
C TYR A 36 -7.80 -2.18 -1.99
N LYS A 37 -8.74 -3.09 -2.23
CA LYS A 37 -9.05 -3.58 -3.57
C LYS A 37 -10.52 -3.35 -3.87
N TYR A 38 -10.81 -2.81 -5.05
CA TYR A 38 -12.16 -2.44 -5.44
C TYR A 38 -12.55 -3.05 -6.79
N THR A 39 -13.71 -3.67 -6.84
CA THR A 39 -14.32 -4.26 -8.05
C THR A 39 -15.63 -3.54 -8.39
N GLY A 40 -15.93 -3.41 -9.68
CA GLY A 40 -17.20 -2.85 -10.15
C GLY A 40 -17.54 -1.46 -9.58
N ASP A 41 -18.81 -1.25 -9.24
CA ASP A 41 -19.36 0.03 -8.79
C ASP A 41 -18.83 0.47 -7.41
N ALA A 42 -18.32 -0.47 -6.60
CA ALA A 42 -17.71 -0.19 -5.31
C ALA A 42 -16.44 0.67 -5.41
N ALA A 43 -15.77 0.70 -6.58
CA ALA A 43 -14.59 1.55 -6.79
C ALA A 43 -14.88 3.06 -6.75
N LYS A 44 -16.16 3.45 -6.84
CA LYS A 44 -16.60 4.86 -6.76
C LYS A 44 -16.74 5.35 -5.33
N ASP A 45 -16.85 4.44 -4.37
CA ASP A 45 -17.05 4.77 -2.97
C ASP A 45 -15.84 4.32 -2.15
N SER A 46 -15.14 5.29 -1.55
CA SER A 46 -13.95 5.03 -0.72
C SER A 46 -14.28 4.33 0.61
N SER A 47 -15.54 4.18 0.98
CA SER A 47 -15.98 3.42 2.16
C SER A 47 -16.41 1.98 1.83
N ALA A 48 -16.51 1.62 0.54
CA ALA A 48 -16.88 0.30 0.06
C ALA A 48 -15.69 -0.65 -0.18
N GLY A 49 -14.49 -0.27 0.26
CA GLY A 49 -13.29 -1.09 0.11
C GLY A 49 -13.41 -2.42 0.83
N SER A 50 -12.93 -3.51 0.21
CA SER A 50 -12.72 -4.78 0.91
C SER A 50 -11.76 -4.57 2.07
N SER A 51 -11.87 -5.39 3.13
CA SER A 51 -10.93 -5.41 4.26
C SER A 51 -9.47 -5.34 3.75
N PRO A 52 -8.64 -4.40 4.28
CA PRO A 52 -7.29 -4.20 3.78
C PRO A 52 -6.44 -5.45 3.98
N ALA A 53 -5.68 -5.79 2.95
CA ALA A 53 -4.63 -6.80 3.07
C ALA A 53 -3.31 -6.09 3.37
N VAL A 54 -2.66 -6.47 4.47
CA VAL A 54 -1.30 -6.03 4.77
C VAL A 54 -0.34 -6.84 3.90
N VAL A 55 0.49 -6.15 3.12
CA VAL A 55 1.47 -6.78 2.21
C VAL A 55 2.83 -6.10 2.30
N ARG A 56 3.88 -6.81 1.89
CA ARG A 56 5.22 -6.25 1.68
C ARG A 56 5.35 -5.78 0.23
N ALA A 57 5.25 -4.48 0.00
CA ALA A 57 5.19 -3.90 -1.34
C ALA A 57 6.37 -4.32 -2.23
N CYS A 58 7.56 -4.42 -1.66
CA CYS A 58 8.81 -4.71 -2.36
C CYS A 58 8.90 -6.12 -2.98
N VAL A 59 7.97 -7.02 -2.67
CA VAL A 59 7.85 -8.36 -3.31
C VAL A 59 6.44 -8.63 -3.83
N THR A 60 5.55 -7.64 -3.74
CA THR A 60 4.14 -7.80 -4.10
C THR A 60 3.90 -7.28 -5.51
N LYS A 61 3.28 -8.12 -6.34
CA LYS A 61 2.79 -7.73 -7.66
C LYS A 61 1.35 -7.21 -7.59
N LEU A 62 0.99 -6.33 -8.51
CA LEU A 62 -0.38 -5.85 -8.64
C LEU A 62 -1.33 -6.99 -9.05
N PRO A 63 -2.39 -7.29 -8.27
CA PRO A 63 -3.27 -8.40 -8.56
C PRO A 63 -4.21 -8.08 -9.75
N PRO A 64 -4.55 -9.08 -10.60
CA PRO A 64 -5.51 -8.90 -11.68
C PRO A 64 -6.95 -8.80 -11.17
N GLY A 65 -7.85 -8.27 -12.01
CA GLY A 65 -9.30 -8.30 -11.77
C GLY A 65 -9.87 -7.16 -10.92
N TYR A 66 -9.05 -6.17 -10.54
CA TYR A 66 -9.48 -4.99 -9.79
C TYR A 66 -9.45 -3.74 -10.66
N SER A 67 -10.48 -2.91 -10.50
CA SER A 67 -10.60 -1.65 -11.25
C SER A 67 -9.84 -0.51 -10.58
N ARG A 68 -9.66 -0.59 -9.25
CA ARG A 68 -8.91 0.36 -8.43
C ARG A 68 -8.23 -0.39 -7.29
N VAL A 69 -6.99 -0.01 -7.03
CA VAL A 69 -6.20 -0.46 -5.89
C VAL A 69 -5.69 0.77 -5.18
N GLU A 70 -5.87 0.83 -3.87
CA GLU A 70 -5.35 1.90 -3.03
C GLU A 70 -4.34 1.32 -2.06
N VAL A 71 -3.30 2.11 -1.79
CA VAL A 71 -2.20 1.74 -0.92
C VAL A 71 -2.08 2.81 0.15
N ALA A 72 -2.19 2.41 1.42
CA ALA A 72 -1.96 3.29 2.56
C ALA A 72 -0.71 2.82 3.31
N GLN A 73 0.12 3.76 3.76
CA GLN A 73 1.18 3.42 4.70
C GLN A 73 0.56 3.10 6.05
N MET A 74 1.09 2.07 6.69
CA MET A 74 0.69 1.72 8.04
C MET A 74 1.09 2.87 8.97
N GLN A 75 0.11 3.53 9.58
CA GLN A 75 0.36 4.59 10.54
C GLN A 75 0.78 3.94 11.86
N ASP A 76 2.08 3.70 12.02
CA ASP A 76 2.63 3.46 13.36
C ASP A 76 2.57 4.77 14.12
N ALA A 77 1.62 4.88 15.05
CA ALA A 77 1.47 6.01 15.97
C ALA A 77 2.61 6.06 17.01
N ILE A 78 3.85 5.84 16.59
CA ILE A 78 5.00 5.71 17.49
C ILE A 78 5.67 7.06 17.78
N TRP A 79 5.35 8.15 17.06
CA TRP A 79 5.87 9.49 17.40
C TRP A 79 4.82 10.60 17.22
N GLY A 80 3.76 10.54 18.03
CA GLY A 80 2.75 11.60 18.09
C GLY A 80 1.91 11.63 19.37
N LEU A 81 2.18 10.76 20.35
CA LEU A 81 1.47 10.73 21.63
C LEU A 81 2.37 10.98 22.85
N ASP A 82 3.68 11.15 22.67
CA ASP A 82 4.60 11.31 23.79
C ASP A 82 5.19 12.70 23.71
N GLY A 83 4.62 13.61 24.49
CA GLY A 83 5.24 14.89 24.80
C GLY A 83 6.60 14.64 25.44
N PHE A 84 7.66 14.75 24.66
CA PHE A 84 8.99 15.06 25.19
C PHE A 84 9.20 16.57 25.09
N ASP A 85 8.38 17.30 25.84
CA ASP A 85 8.71 18.63 26.34
C ASP A 85 9.15 18.43 27.79
N THR A 86 10.45 18.18 27.98
CA THR A 86 11.19 18.40 29.22
C THR A 86 12.58 18.87 28.89
#